data_AF-A0A1V4DZ97-F1
#
_entry.id   AF-A0A1V4DZ97-F1
#
_cell.length_a   1.000
_cell.length_b   1.000
_cell.length_c   1.000
_cell.angle_alpha   90.00
_cell.angle_beta   90.00
_cell.angle_gamma   90.00
#
_symmetry.space_group_name_H-M   'P 1'
#
loop_
_entity.id
_entity.type
_entity.pdbx_description
1 polymer ?
#
loop_
_entity_poly.entity_id
_entity_poly.type
_entity_poly.pdbx_seq_one_letter_code
_entity_poly.pdbx_strand_id
1 'polypeptide(L)'
;MSTHLDFRYGQPVTRGMLFDALVEVVTDLHREGRSTRSAGIKPRLTQQLERWGVKFDENLYGFASFRAFLNAAHEAGRVELRDAASGPDVDVLLPGQPRTQLSSSASVQIRKDFWETFMNWTPSLERVYDRVQGLALSRQRDPYAPENLAWTDRARYVPIEPIDMATQTKWATTFTNGLSLGHERDLLAQALSGDRPLQEFTRRIKALPSSLPAWNAYRTQRVLDTINSWATEHNLVVDPVVRHSDHTSNLAHPARQNKPSPEAVRNGAPLADSSTIGGADVVSATVEALRAQAHELVDRMTLEELLSLPLTLGLLHRR
;
A
#
# COMPACT_ATOMS: atom_id res chain seq x y z
N MET A 1 10.50 34.24 -14.73
CA MET A 1 11.04 34.56 -16.06
C MET A 1 11.61 33.27 -16.61
N SER A 2 10.87 32.58 -17.49
CA SER A 2 11.40 31.37 -18.14
C SER A 2 12.37 31.81 -19.23
N THR A 3 13.66 31.61 -19.00
CA THR A 3 14.70 31.87 -19.98
C THR A 3 14.59 30.80 -21.05
N HIS A 4 13.86 31.10 -22.12
CA HIS A 4 13.75 30.18 -23.26
C HIS A 4 15.14 30.10 -23.91
N LEU A 5 15.81 28.94 -23.76
CA LEU A 5 17.09 28.69 -24.40
C LEU A 5 16.86 28.64 -25.92
N ASP A 6 17.31 29.69 -26.62
CA ASP A 6 17.14 29.81 -28.06
C ASP A 6 18.24 28.97 -28.76
N PHE A 7 17.86 27.77 -29.19
CA PHE A 7 18.79 26.78 -29.72
C PHE A 7 19.07 27.07 -31.21
N ARG A 8 20.27 27.58 -31.53
CA ARG A 8 20.70 27.69 -32.92
C ARG A 8 21.12 26.31 -33.43
N TYR A 9 20.41 25.82 -34.45
CA TYR A 9 20.74 24.56 -35.14
C TYR A 9 22.24 24.49 -35.49
N GLY A 10 22.91 23.42 -35.06
CA GLY A 10 24.31 23.12 -35.41
C GLY A 10 25.37 23.47 -34.34
N GLN A 11 25.00 24.09 -33.21
CA GLN A 11 25.93 24.24 -32.08
C GLN A 11 26.06 22.92 -31.31
N PRO A 12 27.30 22.52 -30.90
CA PRO A 12 27.48 21.33 -30.08
C PRO A 12 26.83 21.54 -28.70
N VAL A 13 26.04 20.56 -28.26
CA VAL A 13 25.41 20.57 -26.94
C VAL A 13 26.50 20.56 -25.88
N THR A 14 26.59 21.63 -25.08
CA THR A 14 27.57 21.70 -24.00
C THR A 14 27.01 21.08 -22.72
N ARG A 15 27.90 20.70 -21.78
CA ARG A 15 27.49 20.19 -20.46
C ARG A 15 26.59 21.17 -19.70
N GLY A 16 26.86 22.48 -19.81
CA GLY A 16 26.06 23.52 -19.18
C GLY A 16 24.60 23.47 -19.61
N MET A 17 24.34 23.25 -20.91
CA MET A 17 22.98 23.17 -21.46
C MET A 17 22.22 21.94 -20.94
N LEU A 18 22.91 20.81 -20.72
CA LEU A 18 22.30 19.63 -20.12
C LEU A 18 21.91 19.88 -18.66
N PHE A 19 22.73 20.62 -17.91
CA PHE A 19 22.40 20.99 -16.55
C PHE A 19 21.25 22.00 -16.50
N ASP A 20 21.18 22.94 -17.43
CA ASP A 20 20.06 23.88 -17.53
C ASP A 20 18.76 23.14 -17.89
N ALA A 21 18.81 22.15 -18.78
CA ALA A 21 17.67 21.28 -19.08
C ALA A 21 17.22 20.48 -17.85
N LEU A 22 18.16 19.96 -17.05
CA LEU A 22 17.85 19.29 -15.79
C LEU A 22 17.14 20.23 -14.81
N VAL A 23 17.61 21.46 -14.67
CA VAL A 23 16.98 22.49 -13.82
C VAL A 23 15.56 22.78 -14.27
N GLU A 24 15.32 22.91 -15.58
CA GLU A 24 13.98 23.11 -16.14
C GLU A 24 13.04 21.94 -15.80
N VAL A 25 13.50 20.70 -16.02
CA VAL A 25 12.72 19.49 -15.69
C VAL A 25 12.39 19.40 -14.21
N VAL A 26 13.37 19.67 -13.33
CA VAL A 26 13.13 19.66 -11.87
C VAL A 26 12.16 20.76 -11.47
N THR A 27 12.26 21.95 -12.09
CA THR A 27 11.33 23.06 -11.85
C THR A 27 9.91 22.70 -12.27
N ASP A 28 9.74 22.07 -13.43
CA ASP A 28 8.44 21.61 -13.94
C ASP A 28 7.84 20.53 -13.03
N LEU A 29 8.62 19.52 -12.64
CA LEU A 29 8.16 18.48 -11.71
C LEU A 29 7.73 19.07 -10.37
N HIS A 30 8.50 20.02 -9.83
CA HIS A 30 8.14 20.71 -8.59
C HIS A 30 6.84 21.50 -8.73
N ARG A 31 6.65 22.21 -9.84
CA ARG A 31 5.41 22.96 -10.15
C ARG A 31 4.21 22.03 -10.31
N GLU A 32 4.40 20.85 -10.87
CA GLU A 32 3.39 19.79 -10.99
C GLU A 32 3.12 19.06 -9.64
N GLY A 33 3.88 19.34 -8.58
CA GLY A 33 3.79 18.61 -7.30
C GLY A 33 4.22 17.14 -7.41
N ARG A 34 5.03 16.79 -8.42
CA ARG A 34 5.51 15.43 -8.67
C ARG A 34 6.85 15.18 -7.99
N SER A 35 7.15 13.90 -7.79
CA SER A 35 8.42 13.45 -7.25
C SER A 35 9.59 13.85 -8.14
N THR A 36 10.63 14.42 -7.53
CA THR A 36 11.92 14.76 -8.18
C THR A 36 12.98 13.68 -7.93
N ARG A 37 12.57 12.42 -7.81
CA ARG A 37 13.51 11.29 -7.71
C ARG A 37 14.24 11.05 -9.03
N SER A 38 15.50 10.61 -8.90
CA SER A 38 16.38 10.23 -10.01
C SER A 38 15.69 9.37 -11.09
N ALA A 39 14.92 8.36 -10.69
CA ALA A 39 14.23 7.46 -11.61
C ALA A 39 13.16 8.16 -12.47
N GLY A 40 12.46 9.16 -11.93
CA GLY A 40 11.41 9.90 -12.64
C GLY A 40 11.96 11.04 -13.51
N ILE A 41 13.13 11.58 -13.15
CA ILE A 41 13.76 12.69 -13.88
C ILE A 41 14.33 12.24 -15.21
N LYS A 42 15.00 11.08 -15.28
CA LYS A 42 15.71 10.65 -16.51
C LYS A 42 14.79 10.60 -17.74
N PRO A 43 13.59 9.96 -17.71
CA PRO A 43 12.70 9.95 -18.87
C PRO A 43 12.25 11.34 -19.30
N ARG A 44 11.99 12.25 -18.35
CA ARG A 44 11.58 13.64 -18.64
C ARG A 44 12.72 14.45 -19.24
N LEU A 45 13.94 14.27 -18.74
CA LEU A 45 15.14 14.89 -19.31
C LEU A 45 15.40 14.41 -20.73
N THR A 46 15.32 13.10 -20.99
CA THR A 46 15.43 12.55 -22.33
C THR A 46 14.37 13.14 -23.26
N GLN A 47 13.10 13.18 -22.83
CA GLN A 47 12.01 13.76 -23.61
C GLN A 47 12.23 15.25 -23.91
N GLN A 48 12.72 16.03 -22.94
CA GLN A 48 13.00 17.46 -23.12
C GLN A 48 14.13 17.67 -24.13
N LEU A 49 15.20 16.89 -24.05
CA LEU A 49 16.34 16.97 -24.98
C LEU A 49 15.96 16.48 -26.39
N GLU A 50 15.13 15.45 -26.51
CA GLU A 50 14.63 14.96 -27.80
C GLU A 50 13.82 16.04 -28.55
N ARG A 51 13.10 16.90 -27.84
CA ARG A 51 12.42 18.06 -28.45
C ARG A 51 13.41 19.07 -29.04
N TRP A 52 14.65 19.09 -28.55
CA TRP A 52 15.74 19.89 -29.12
C TRP A 52 16.50 19.13 -30.22
N GLY A 53 16.05 17.93 -30.60
CA GLY A 53 16.73 17.07 -31.57
C GLY A 53 17.97 16.38 -30.99
N VAL A 54 18.09 16.31 -29.67
CA VAL A 54 19.27 15.76 -28.97
C VAL A 54 18.87 14.48 -28.23
N LYS A 55 19.54 13.38 -28.54
CA LYS A 55 19.38 12.14 -27.77
C LYS A 55 20.28 12.18 -26.53
N PHE A 56 19.69 12.02 -25.35
CA PHE A 56 20.45 11.93 -24.10
C PHE A 56 21.10 10.54 -23.97
N ASP A 57 22.42 10.51 -23.90
CA ASP A 57 23.23 9.34 -23.60
C ASP A 57 24.37 9.77 -22.68
N GLU A 58 24.43 9.21 -21.49
CA GLU A 58 25.43 9.58 -20.48
C GLU A 58 26.86 9.43 -20.99
N ASN A 59 27.14 8.37 -21.75
CA ASN A 59 28.49 8.09 -22.25
C ASN A 59 28.92 9.12 -23.28
N LEU A 60 28.00 9.60 -24.13
CA LEU A 60 28.29 10.65 -25.13
C LEU A 60 28.72 11.97 -24.48
N TYR A 61 28.31 12.21 -23.24
CA TYR A 61 28.64 13.43 -22.50
C TYR A 61 29.74 13.23 -21.43
N GLY A 62 30.33 12.04 -21.37
CA GLY A 62 31.44 11.70 -20.49
C GLY A 62 31.03 11.29 -19.08
N PHE A 63 29.80 10.82 -18.89
CA PHE A 63 29.30 10.32 -17.61
C PHE A 63 29.13 8.80 -17.68
N ALA A 64 29.69 8.08 -16.70
CA ALA A 64 29.57 6.62 -16.64
C ALA A 64 28.14 6.13 -16.27
N SER A 65 27.33 7.00 -15.68
CA SER A 65 25.95 6.70 -15.28
C SER A 65 25.14 7.98 -15.09
N PHE A 66 23.81 7.84 -15.02
CA PHE A 66 22.93 8.96 -14.68
C PHE A 66 23.26 9.58 -13.31
N ARG A 67 23.66 8.77 -12.34
CA ARG A 67 24.07 9.26 -11.01
C ARG A 67 25.35 10.10 -11.09
N ALA A 68 26.30 9.72 -11.94
CA ALA A 68 27.50 10.52 -12.19
C ALA A 68 27.15 11.87 -12.85
N PHE A 69 26.20 11.89 -13.79
CA PHE A 69 25.66 13.13 -14.37
C PHE A 69 25.02 14.04 -13.31
N LEU A 70 24.18 13.49 -12.43
CA LEU A 70 23.55 14.24 -11.35
C LEU A 70 24.59 14.82 -10.37
N ASN A 71 25.60 14.03 -9.99
CA ASN A 71 26.68 14.50 -9.12
C ASN A 71 27.45 15.66 -9.76
N ALA A 72 27.76 15.58 -11.06
CA ALA A 72 28.43 16.67 -11.76
C ALA A 72 27.56 17.94 -11.83
N ALA A 73 26.24 17.80 -12.00
CA ALA A 73 25.32 18.93 -11.95
C ALA A 73 25.25 19.56 -10.54
N HIS A 74 25.36 18.72 -9.50
CA HIS A 74 25.43 19.17 -8.11
C HIS A 74 26.72 19.91 -7.79
N GLU A 75 27.87 19.36 -8.19
CA GLU A 75 29.18 20.02 -8.07
C GLU A 75 29.22 21.35 -8.82
N ALA A 76 28.51 21.45 -9.95
CA ALA A 76 28.34 22.69 -10.70
C ALA A 76 27.37 23.70 -10.04
N GLY A 77 26.80 23.37 -8.88
CA GLY A 77 25.86 24.22 -8.14
C GLY A 77 24.51 24.42 -8.85
N ARG A 78 24.17 23.54 -9.80
CA ARG A 78 22.93 23.66 -10.59
C ARG A 78 21.75 22.98 -9.90
N VAL A 79 22.02 21.94 -9.12
CA VAL A 79 21.02 21.20 -8.33
C VAL A 79 21.60 20.81 -6.97
N GLU A 80 20.73 20.48 -6.02
CA GLU A 80 21.10 19.80 -4.78
C GLU A 80 20.68 18.34 -4.84
N LEU A 81 21.54 17.43 -4.37
CA LEU A 81 21.22 16.01 -4.24
C LEU A 81 21.02 15.65 -2.77
N ARG A 82 20.00 14.85 -2.49
CA ARG A 82 19.74 14.31 -1.15
C ARG A 82 19.36 12.84 -1.23
N ASP A 83 19.76 12.07 -0.24
CA ASP A 83 19.29 10.69 -0.13
C ASP A 83 17.77 10.69 0.02
N ALA A 84 17.10 9.88 -0.78
CA ALA A 84 15.65 9.77 -0.71
C ALA A 84 15.25 9.20 0.67
N ALA A 85 14.09 9.63 1.17
CA ALA A 85 13.53 9.13 2.44
C ALA A 85 13.34 7.59 2.47
N SER A 86 13.28 6.94 1.31
CA SER A 86 13.15 5.49 1.18
C SER A 86 13.70 5.04 -0.18
N GLY A 87 14.48 3.95 -0.15
CA GLY A 87 15.05 3.32 -1.34
C GLY A 87 16.47 3.82 -1.69
N PRO A 88 17.09 3.24 -2.72
CA PRO A 88 18.47 3.59 -3.15
C PRO A 88 18.55 4.87 -4.02
N ASP A 89 17.41 5.48 -4.33
CA ASP A 89 17.30 6.65 -5.20
C ASP A 89 17.70 7.94 -4.48
N VAL A 90 17.94 8.98 -5.29
CA VAL A 90 18.34 10.32 -4.82
C VAL A 90 17.26 11.31 -5.22
N ASP A 91 16.87 12.18 -4.29
CA ASP A 91 16.01 13.33 -4.57
C ASP A 91 16.88 14.48 -5.13
N VAL A 92 16.43 15.05 -6.25
CA VAL A 92 17.08 16.18 -6.91
C VAL A 92 16.26 17.43 -6.64
N LEU A 93 16.90 18.48 -6.13
CA LEU A 93 16.25 19.74 -5.71
C LEU A 93 16.92 20.94 -6.39
N LEU A 94 16.20 22.06 -6.45
CA LEU A 94 16.77 23.33 -6.91
C LEU A 94 17.63 23.95 -5.79
N PRO A 95 18.78 24.57 -6.11
CA PRO A 95 19.67 25.17 -5.12
C PRO A 95 18.96 26.26 -4.31
N GLY A 96 19.18 26.28 -2.99
CA GLY A 96 18.64 27.33 -2.13
C GLY A 96 17.13 27.31 -1.94
N GLN A 97 16.42 26.31 -2.48
CA GLN A 97 15.08 26.04 -1.98
C GLN A 97 15.23 25.72 -0.48
N PRO A 98 14.51 26.45 0.41
CA PRO A 98 14.50 26.10 1.81
C PRO A 98 14.19 24.62 1.87
N ARG A 99 14.81 23.90 2.81
CA ARG A 99 14.39 22.55 3.14
C ARG A 99 12.93 22.68 3.53
N THR A 100 12.04 22.55 2.56
CA THR A 100 10.69 22.14 2.81
C THR A 100 10.98 20.86 3.52
N GLN A 101 10.82 20.88 4.84
CA GLN A 101 10.53 19.69 5.58
C GLN A 101 9.18 19.23 5.02
N LEU A 102 9.16 18.78 3.76
CA LEU A 102 8.68 17.47 3.44
C LEU A 102 9.47 16.60 4.40
N SER A 103 8.97 16.52 5.63
CA SER A 103 9.35 15.54 6.59
C SER A 103 9.55 14.31 5.74
N SER A 104 10.72 13.71 5.80
CA SER A 104 10.89 12.34 5.36
C SER A 104 10.05 11.47 6.29
N SER A 105 8.75 11.75 6.41
CA SER A 105 7.73 10.75 6.59
C SER A 105 7.82 9.90 5.34
N ALA A 106 8.87 9.07 5.26
CA ALA A 106 8.73 7.74 4.71
C ALA A 106 7.34 7.31 5.14
N SER A 107 6.44 7.14 4.17
CA SER A 107 5.01 7.02 4.41
C SER A 107 4.83 6.02 5.54
N VAL A 108 4.46 6.52 6.73
CA VAL A 108 4.51 5.70 7.94
C VAL A 108 3.52 4.59 7.70
N GLN A 109 4.02 3.37 7.49
CA GLN A 109 3.15 2.26 7.16
C GLN A 109 2.83 1.52 8.45
N ILE A 110 1.57 1.58 8.85
CA ILE A 110 1.07 0.78 9.97
C ILE A 110 1.18 -0.69 9.57
N ARG A 111 1.64 -1.54 10.49
CA ARG A 111 1.65 -2.99 10.30
C ARG A 111 0.25 -3.48 9.93
N LYS A 112 0.22 -4.43 8.99
CA LYS A 112 -1.04 -4.92 8.40
C LYS A 112 -2.01 -5.45 9.45
N ASP A 113 -1.53 -6.21 10.43
CA ASP A 113 -2.33 -6.80 11.49
C ASP A 113 -3.00 -5.75 12.39
N PHE A 114 -2.26 -4.71 12.78
CA PHE A 114 -2.82 -3.57 13.51
C PHE A 114 -3.85 -2.81 12.68
N TRP A 115 -3.54 -2.52 11.41
CA TRP A 115 -4.46 -1.82 10.53
C TRP A 115 -5.78 -2.59 10.37
N GLU A 116 -5.73 -3.88 10.05
CA GLU A 116 -6.93 -4.70 9.85
C GLU A 116 -7.75 -4.81 11.14
N THR A 117 -7.09 -4.99 12.28
CA THR A 117 -7.79 -5.20 13.56
C THR A 117 -8.46 -3.92 14.06
N PHE A 118 -7.77 -2.77 14.02
CA PHE A 118 -8.34 -1.49 14.47
C PHE A 118 -9.36 -0.90 13.49
N MET A 119 -9.16 -1.08 12.18
CA MET A 119 -10.02 -0.46 11.16
C MET A 119 -11.23 -1.28 10.78
N ASN A 120 -11.31 -2.55 11.18
CA ASN A 120 -12.51 -3.36 10.96
C ASN A 120 -13.41 -3.26 12.19
N TRP A 121 -14.55 -2.58 12.09
CA TRP A 121 -15.53 -2.40 13.19
C TRP A 121 -16.70 -3.38 13.16
N THR A 122 -16.61 -4.48 12.41
CA THR A 122 -17.67 -5.50 12.36
C THR A 122 -18.01 -6.02 13.77
N PRO A 123 -19.26 -5.89 14.26
CA PRO A 123 -19.59 -6.23 15.64
C PRO A 123 -19.40 -7.71 16.01
N SER A 124 -19.45 -8.61 15.02
CA SER A 124 -19.30 -10.05 15.22
C SER A 124 -17.85 -10.50 15.36
N LEU A 125 -16.87 -9.61 15.20
CA LEU A 125 -15.46 -9.97 15.36
C LEU A 125 -15.02 -9.70 16.79
N GLU A 126 -14.37 -10.70 17.38
CA GLU A 126 -13.54 -10.53 18.56
C GLU A 126 -12.14 -10.10 18.10
N ARG A 127 -11.50 -9.21 18.86
CA ARG A 127 -10.17 -8.65 18.52
C ARG A 127 -9.29 -8.64 19.76
N VAL A 128 -8.08 -9.16 19.64
CA VAL A 128 -7.09 -9.16 20.72
C VAL A 128 -5.70 -8.92 20.20
N TYR A 129 -4.83 -8.42 21.06
CA TYR A 129 -3.39 -8.43 20.88
C TYR A 129 -2.78 -9.59 21.68
N ASP A 130 -2.02 -10.44 21.02
CA ASP A 130 -1.26 -11.52 21.66
C ASP A 130 0.10 -10.98 22.12
N ARG A 131 0.27 -10.83 23.44
CA ARG A 131 1.53 -10.32 24.03
C ARG A 131 2.74 -11.22 23.75
N VAL A 132 2.53 -12.51 23.51
CA VAL A 132 3.61 -13.48 23.27
C VAL A 132 4.08 -13.41 21.84
N GLN A 133 3.15 -13.36 20.89
CA GLN A 133 3.48 -13.29 19.45
C GLN A 133 3.75 -11.87 18.98
N GLY A 134 3.31 -10.87 19.74
CA GLY A 134 3.39 -9.47 19.35
C GLY A 134 2.48 -9.11 18.17
N LEU A 135 1.38 -9.84 17.97
CA LEU A 135 0.46 -9.73 16.82
C LEU A 135 -0.93 -9.28 17.25
N ALA A 136 -1.57 -8.45 16.42
CA ALA A 136 -3.00 -8.17 16.52
C ALA A 136 -3.80 -9.23 15.74
N LEU A 137 -4.79 -9.83 16.39
CA LEU A 137 -5.59 -10.93 15.87
C LEU A 137 -7.07 -10.55 15.89
N SER A 138 -7.80 -10.97 14.86
CA SER A 138 -9.25 -10.85 14.78
C SER A 138 -9.87 -12.16 14.36
N ARG A 139 -11.01 -12.54 14.94
CA ARG A 139 -11.77 -13.72 14.55
C ARG A 139 -13.27 -13.49 14.67
N GLN A 140 -14.06 -14.24 13.91
CA GLN A 140 -15.50 -14.24 14.10
C GLN A 140 -15.86 -14.92 15.42
N ARG A 141 -16.70 -14.26 16.21
CA ARG A 141 -17.25 -14.82 17.44
C ARG A 141 -18.21 -15.93 17.04
N ASP A 142 -17.78 -17.17 17.29
CA ASP A 142 -18.64 -18.33 17.19
C ASP A 142 -19.26 -18.61 18.58
N PRO A 143 -20.59 -18.49 18.75
CA PRO A 143 -21.25 -18.75 20.03
C PRO A 143 -21.17 -20.22 20.46
N TYR A 144 -20.81 -21.14 19.57
CA TYR A 144 -20.69 -22.58 19.84
C TYR A 144 -19.22 -23.04 19.91
N ALA A 145 -18.25 -22.14 19.75
CA ALA A 145 -16.85 -22.53 19.85
C ALA A 145 -16.55 -23.07 21.26
N PRO A 146 -15.85 -24.21 21.36
CA PRO A 146 -15.46 -24.75 22.66
C PRO A 146 -14.57 -23.76 23.42
N GLU A 147 -14.74 -23.73 24.74
CA GLU A 147 -14.12 -22.75 25.66
C GLU A 147 -12.58 -22.71 25.56
N ASN A 148 -11.96 -23.82 25.13
CA ASN A 148 -10.52 -23.93 24.90
C ASN A 148 -10.00 -23.12 23.71
N LEU A 149 -10.87 -22.69 22.79
CA LEU A 149 -10.50 -21.77 21.72
C LEU A 149 -10.67 -20.31 22.16
N ALA A 150 -11.34 -20.02 23.27
CA ALA A 150 -11.60 -18.66 23.69
C ALA A 150 -10.31 -17.93 24.12
N TRP A 151 -10.17 -16.64 23.76
CA TRP A 151 -9.08 -15.79 24.23
C TRP A 151 -9.31 -15.37 25.70
N THR A 152 -9.44 -16.36 26.57
CA THR A 152 -9.81 -16.21 27.99
C THR A 152 -8.64 -15.80 28.87
N ASP A 153 -7.42 -16.17 28.47
CA ASP A 153 -6.20 -15.75 29.18
C ASP A 153 -5.92 -14.26 28.96
N ARG A 154 -6.45 -13.43 29.86
CA ARG A 154 -6.22 -11.97 29.87
C ARG A 154 -4.76 -11.58 30.14
N ALA A 155 -3.94 -12.49 30.69
CA ALA A 155 -2.51 -12.22 30.87
C ALA A 155 -1.76 -12.28 29.54
N ARG A 156 -2.24 -13.09 28.59
CA ARG A 156 -1.69 -13.19 27.23
C ARG A 156 -2.39 -12.27 26.22
N TYR A 157 -3.72 -12.26 26.24
CA TYR A 157 -4.55 -11.59 25.23
C TYR A 157 -5.13 -10.30 25.79
N VAL A 158 -4.84 -9.18 25.11
CA VAL A 158 -5.38 -7.87 25.46
C VAL A 158 -6.47 -7.50 24.46
N PRO A 159 -7.71 -7.20 24.88
CA PRO A 159 -8.76 -6.83 23.95
C PRO A 159 -8.40 -5.55 23.18
N ILE A 160 -8.77 -5.51 21.90
CA ILE A 160 -8.65 -4.32 21.05
C ILE A 160 -10.05 -3.79 20.75
N GLU A 161 -10.26 -2.52 21.07
CA GLU A 161 -11.47 -1.78 20.67
C GLU A 161 -11.28 -1.25 19.24
N PRO A 162 -12.14 -1.63 18.29
CA PRO A 162 -12.04 -1.10 16.93
C PRO A 162 -12.41 0.37 16.88
N ILE A 163 -11.82 1.08 15.93
CA ILE A 163 -12.20 2.47 15.62
C ILE A 163 -13.57 2.44 14.96
N ASP A 164 -14.57 2.90 15.68
CA ASP A 164 -15.95 2.90 15.22
C ASP A 164 -16.20 3.85 14.04
N MET A 165 -17.37 3.68 13.42
CA MET A 165 -17.77 4.48 12.27
C MET A 165 -17.94 5.97 12.62
N ALA A 166 -18.40 6.27 13.84
CA ALA A 166 -18.60 7.65 14.29
C ALA A 166 -17.26 8.39 14.39
N THR A 167 -16.23 7.75 14.93
CA THR A 167 -14.88 8.29 15.04
C THR A 167 -14.25 8.52 13.67
N GLN A 168 -14.38 7.56 12.74
CA GLN A 168 -13.89 7.74 11.37
C GLN A 168 -14.61 8.87 10.63
N THR A 169 -15.92 9.03 10.85
CA THR A 169 -16.70 10.14 10.29
C THR A 169 -16.21 11.48 10.86
N LYS A 170 -16.00 11.56 12.18
CA LYS A 170 -15.42 12.75 12.84
C LYS A 170 -14.04 13.09 12.28
N TRP A 171 -13.20 12.10 11.99
CA TRP A 171 -11.90 12.31 11.36
C TRP A 171 -12.03 12.89 9.96
N ALA A 172 -12.93 12.35 9.14
CA ALA A 172 -13.22 12.89 7.81
C ALA A 172 -13.73 14.34 7.87
N THR A 173 -14.68 14.65 8.77
CA THR A 173 -15.16 16.01 9.00
C THR A 173 -14.03 16.96 9.41
N THR A 174 -13.17 16.53 10.34
CA THR A 174 -12.03 17.33 10.80
C THR A 174 -11.04 17.60 9.67
N PHE A 175 -10.74 16.58 8.86
CA PHE A 175 -9.88 16.72 7.70
C PHE A 175 -10.46 17.71 6.69
N THR A 176 -11.73 17.56 6.30
CA THR A 176 -12.42 18.47 5.38
C THR A 176 -12.43 19.90 5.87
N ASN A 177 -12.67 20.12 7.16
CA ASN A 177 -12.65 21.46 7.76
C ASN A 177 -11.26 22.11 7.79
N GLY A 178 -10.20 21.30 7.78
CA GLY A 178 -8.81 21.77 7.68
C GLY A 178 -8.35 22.12 6.26
N LEU A 179 -9.13 21.77 5.23
CA LEU A 179 -8.82 22.14 3.85
C LEU A 179 -9.09 23.63 3.59
N SER A 180 -8.30 24.22 2.70
CA SER A 180 -8.55 25.56 2.18
C SER A 180 -9.96 25.67 1.59
N LEU A 181 -10.58 26.84 1.74
CA LEU A 181 -11.87 27.13 1.11
C LEU A 181 -11.77 26.93 -0.41
N GLY A 182 -12.70 26.17 -0.99
CA GLY A 182 -12.71 25.85 -2.41
C GLY A 182 -13.56 24.63 -2.74
N HIS A 183 -13.67 24.36 -4.04
CA HIS A 183 -14.55 23.33 -4.58
C HIS A 183 -14.31 21.92 -3.99
N GLU A 184 -13.05 21.52 -3.80
CA GLU A 184 -12.72 20.21 -3.22
C GLU A 184 -13.28 20.04 -1.81
N ARG A 185 -13.13 21.08 -0.96
CA ARG A 185 -13.66 21.09 0.40
C ARG A 185 -15.18 20.99 0.38
N ASP A 186 -15.84 21.78 -0.46
CA ASP A 186 -17.31 21.81 -0.54
C ASP A 186 -17.88 20.46 -0.98
N LEU A 187 -17.25 19.81 -1.97
CA LEU A 187 -17.63 18.47 -2.40
C LEU A 187 -17.51 17.43 -1.29
N LEU A 188 -16.41 17.45 -0.54
CA LEU A 188 -16.19 16.52 0.58
C LEU A 188 -17.14 16.81 1.75
N ALA A 189 -17.43 18.08 2.03
CA ALA A 189 -18.37 18.48 3.08
C ALA A 189 -19.80 18.04 2.73
N GLN A 190 -20.21 18.19 1.48
CA GLN A 190 -21.49 17.69 0.98
C GLN A 190 -21.59 16.17 1.13
N ALA A 191 -20.51 15.44 0.80
CA ALA A 191 -20.47 13.98 0.93
C ALA A 191 -20.69 13.50 2.37
N LEU A 192 -20.19 14.26 3.36
CA LEU A 192 -20.35 13.95 4.79
C LEU A 192 -21.74 14.31 5.36
N SER A 193 -22.59 14.98 4.58
CA SER A 193 -23.94 15.38 5.00
C SER A 193 -25.05 14.41 4.56
N GLY A 194 -24.71 13.37 3.80
CA GLY A 194 -25.69 12.39 3.29
C GLY A 194 -25.93 11.20 4.25
N ASP A 195 -26.83 10.30 3.84
CA ASP A 195 -27.23 9.12 4.64
C ASP A 195 -26.09 8.12 4.89
N ARG A 196 -25.08 8.08 4.00
CA ARG A 196 -23.90 7.20 4.08
C ARG A 196 -22.61 8.01 4.01
N PRO A 197 -22.32 8.82 5.04
CA PRO A 197 -21.32 9.90 4.95
C PRO A 197 -19.91 9.39 4.63
N LEU A 198 -19.47 8.30 5.27
CA LEU A 198 -18.11 7.78 5.08
C LEU A 198 -17.94 7.08 3.72
N GLN A 199 -18.97 6.40 3.21
CA GLN A 199 -18.94 5.74 1.90
C GLN A 199 -18.85 6.79 0.79
N GLU A 200 -19.71 7.81 0.84
CA GLU A 200 -19.70 8.90 -0.13
C GLU A 200 -18.41 9.72 -0.05
N PHE A 201 -17.94 10.04 1.16
CA PHE A 201 -16.64 10.70 1.34
C PHE A 201 -15.50 9.90 0.71
N THR A 202 -15.43 8.60 0.99
CA THR A 202 -14.38 7.71 0.43
C THR A 202 -14.44 7.64 -1.09
N ARG A 203 -15.65 7.61 -1.67
CA ARG A 203 -15.84 7.63 -3.13
C ARG A 203 -15.35 8.95 -3.73
N ARG A 204 -15.71 10.08 -3.12
CA ARG A 204 -15.34 11.42 -3.61
C ARG A 204 -13.85 11.68 -3.47
N ILE A 205 -13.24 11.36 -2.35
CA ILE A 205 -11.81 11.64 -2.13
C ILE A 205 -10.90 10.81 -3.04
N LYS A 206 -11.31 9.60 -3.41
CA LYS A 206 -10.61 8.79 -4.43
C LYS A 206 -10.63 9.43 -5.82
N ALA A 207 -11.63 10.27 -6.11
CA ALA A 207 -11.72 11.03 -7.36
C ALA A 207 -10.95 12.36 -7.32
N LEU A 208 -10.30 12.70 -6.20
CA LEU A 208 -9.53 13.93 -6.00
C LEU A 208 -8.03 13.60 -5.78
N PRO A 209 -7.22 13.53 -6.84
CA PRO A 209 -5.81 13.12 -6.76
C PRO A 209 -4.94 14.03 -5.88
N SER A 210 -5.28 15.31 -5.78
CA SER A 210 -4.64 16.33 -4.94
C SER A 210 -4.83 16.04 -3.44
N SER A 211 -6.06 15.73 -3.04
CA SER A 211 -6.46 15.56 -1.64
C SER A 211 -6.25 14.14 -1.10
N LEU A 212 -6.23 13.11 -1.96
CA LEU A 212 -6.12 11.71 -1.53
C LEU A 212 -4.84 11.39 -0.73
N PRO A 213 -3.63 11.81 -1.14
CA PRO A 213 -2.41 11.56 -0.36
C PRO A 213 -2.46 12.21 1.02
N ALA A 214 -2.95 13.46 1.09
CA ALA A 214 -3.08 14.20 2.34
C ALA A 214 -4.06 13.51 3.31
N TRP A 215 -5.18 13.00 2.79
CA TRP A 215 -6.13 12.21 3.58
C TRP A 215 -5.53 10.91 4.09
N ASN A 216 -4.83 10.16 3.23
CA ASN A 216 -4.19 8.91 3.65
C ASN A 216 -3.16 9.16 4.77
N ALA A 217 -2.33 10.20 4.63
CA ALA A 217 -1.37 10.58 5.67
C ALA A 217 -2.09 10.97 6.97
N TYR A 218 -3.13 11.80 6.89
CA TYR A 218 -3.93 12.20 8.05
C TYR A 218 -4.59 10.99 8.75
N ARG A 219 -5.24 10.11 7.98
CA ARG A 219 -5.90 8.91 8.51
C ARG A 219 -4.89 7.97 9.17
N THR A 220 -3.76 7.71 8.52
CA THR A 220 -2.67 6.91 9.08
C THR A 220 -2.20 7.49 10.41
N GLN A 221 -1.97 8.80 10.49
CA GLN A 221 -1.57 9.44 11.74
C GLN A 221 -2.62 9.23 12.84
N ARG A 222 -3.91 9.41 12.55
CA ARG A 222 -4.98 9.18 13.53
C ARG A 222 -5.07 7.74 14.02
N VAL A 223 -4.84 6.77 13.14
CA VAL A 223 -4.80 5.36 13.53
C VAL A 223 -3.58 5.08 14.42
N LEU A 224 -2.41 5.63 14.10
CA LEU A 224 -1.22 5.51 14.96
C LEU A 224 -1.45 6.14 16.33
N ASP A 225 -2.02 7.35 16.40
CA ASP A 225 -2.34 8.01 17.66
C ASP A 225 -3.28 7.13 18.50
N THR A 226 -4.26 6.48 17.86
CA THR A 226 -5.21 5.58 18.52
C THR A 226 -4.52 4.32 19.04
N ILE A 227 -3.69 3.67 18.23
CA ILE A 227 -2.93 2.48 18.64
C ILE A 227 -1.99 2.81 19.80
N ASN A 228 -1.28 3.94 19.74
CA ASN A 228 -0.37 4.37 20.80
C ASN A 228 -1.11 4.69 22.10
N SER A 229 -2.29 5.32 22.01
CA SER A 229 -3.12 5.60 23.19
C SER A 229 -3.61 4.31 23.84
N TRP A 230 -4.14 3.37 23.04
CA TRP A 230 -4.55 2.05 23.49
C TRP A 230 -3.38 1.26 24.12
N ALA A 231 -2.21 1.27 23.48
CA ALA A 231 -1.03 0.59 24.00
C ALA A 231 -0.59 1.18 25.35
N THR A 232 -0.66 2.51 25.49
CA THR A 232 -0.35 3.21 26.74
C THR A 232 -1.34 2.83 27.85
N GLU A 233 -2.64 2.83 27.56
CA GLU A 233 -3.70 2.44 28.49
C GLU A 233 -3.53 1.01 29.03
N HIS A 234 -3.05 0.10 28.18
CA HIS A 234 -2.82 -1.31 28.54
C HIS A 234 -1.38 -1.62 28.99
N ASN A 235 -0.52 -0.60 29.16
CA ASN A 235 0.89 -0.73 29.51
C ASN A 235 1.65 -1.71 28.60
N LEU A 236 1.47 -1.54 27.29
CA LEU A 236 2.09 -2.34 26.25
C LEU A 236 3.22 -1.56 25.55
N VAL A 237 4.31 -2.25 25.24
CA VAL A 237 5.35 -1.75 24.35
C VAL A 237 5.13 -2.38 22.98
N VAL A 238 4.52 -1.63 22.05
CA VAL A 238 4.25 -2.08 20.68
C VAL A 238 4.95 -1.16 19.69
N ASP A 239 5.53 -1.73 18.63
CA ASP A 239 5.90 -0.97 17.43
C ASP A 239 4.82 -1.20 16.37
N PRO A 240 3.93 -0.20 16.12
CA PRO A 240 2.88 -0.33 15.13
C PRO A 240 3.37 -0.04 13.71
N VAL A 241 4.62 0.39 13.51
CA VAL A 241 5.14 0.84 12.21
C VAL A 241 6.06 -0.21 11.60
N VAL A 242 5.91 -0.46 10.29
CA VAL A 242 6.89 -1.24 9.52
C VAL A 242 8.03 -0.30 9.09
N ARG A 243 9.22 -0.51 9.63
CA ARG A 243 10.44 0.13 9.13
C ARG A 243 10.97 -0.73 7.98
N HIS A 244 10.83 -0.23 6.74
CA HIS A 244 11.31 -0.93 5.53
C HIS A 244 12.83 -1.12 5.45
N SER A 245 13.59 -0.77 6.49
CA SER A 245 15.05 -0.91 6.55
C SER A 245 15.52 -2.35 6.77
N ASP A 246 14.68 -3.26 7.26
CA ASP A 246 15.18 -4.50 7.90
C ASP A 246 14.94 -5.78 7.08
N HIS A 247 14.35 -5.69 5.88
CA HIS A 247 14.01 -6.88 5.07
C HIS A 247 15.11 -7.39 4.13
N THR A 248 16.35 -6.90 4.24
CA THR A 248 17.50 -7.51 3.53
C THR A 248 18.38 -8.41 4.41
N SER A 249 18.04 -8.63 5.69
CA SER A 249 18.86 -9.48 6.56
C SER A 249 18.03 -10.16 7.67
N ASN A 250 17.29 -11.23 7.35
CA ASN A 250 17.06 -12.41 8.21
C ASN A 250 15.84 -13.25 7.80
N LEU A 251 15.83 -13.73 6.55
CA LEU A 251 15.20 -15.00 6.23
C LEU A 251 16.28 -16.08 6.05
N ALA A 252 17.08 -16.26 7.10
CA ALA A 252 17.64 -17.57 7.38
C ALA A 252 16.45 -18.45 7.77
N HIS A 253 15.85 -19.10 6.78
CA HIS A 253 14.96 -20.24 7.01
C HIS A 253 15.68 -21.19 7.97
N PRO A 254 15.10 -21.56 9.12
CA PRO A 254 15.65 -22.65 9.91
C PRO A 254 15.70 -23.87 9.01
N ALA A 255 16.90 -24.45 8.94
CA ALA A 255 17.22 -25.63 8.15
C ALA A 255 16.08 -26.66 8.26
N ARG A 256 15.44 -26.90 7.11
CA ARG A 256 14.58 -28.04 6.89
C ARG A 256 15.42 -29.26 7.26
N GLN A 257 15.11 -29.89 8.40
CA GLN A 257 15.76 -31.13 8.79
C GLN A 257 15.56 -32.13 7.67
N ASN A 258 16.67 -32.51 7.03
CA ASN A 258 16.72 -33.55 6.02
C ASN A 258 16.14 -34.83 6.60
N LYS A 259 14.98 -35.22 6.08
CA LYS A 259 14.43 -36.57 6.20
C LYS A 259 15.34 -37.48 5.35
N PRO A 260 16.01 -38.50 5.90
CA PRO A 260 16.83 -39.38 5.09
C PRO A 260 15.94 -40.22 4.17
N SER A 261 16.25 -40.21 2.86
CA SER A 261 15.75 -41.18 1.89
C SER A 261 16.24 -42.58 2.26
N PRO A 262 15.37 -43.62 2.25
CA PRO A 262 15.82 -45.00 2.29
C PRO A 262 16.03 -45.51 0.86
N GLU A 263 17.28 -45.76 0.50
CA GLU A 263 17.66 -46.53 -0.68
C GLU A 263 17.97 -47.99 -0.26
N ALA A 264 17.35 -48.93 -0.98
CA ALA A 264 17.74 -50.32 -1.19
C ALA A 264 17.75 -51.33 0.00
N VAL A 265 16.63 -52.06 0.15
CA VAL A 265 16.69 -53.51 0.39
C VAL A 265 15.76 -54.21 -0.60
N ARG A 266 16.37 -54.90 -1.58
CA ARG A 266 15.75 -55.97 -2.37
C ARG A 266 15.41 -57.14 -1.45
N ASN A 267 14.20 -57.67 -1.55
CA ASN A 267 13.89 -59.12 -1.58
C ASN A 267 12.40 -59.32 -1.89
N GLY A 268 12.09 -60.46 -2.52
CA GLY A 268 10.96 -60.64 -3.42
C GLY A 268 9.62 -61.11 -2.85
N ALA A 269 8.57 -60.78 -3.61
CA ALA A 269 7.31 -61.51 -3.89
C ALA A 269 6.36 -61.87 -2.71
N PRO A 270 5.06 -62.18 -2.96
CA PRO A 270 4.18 -61.86 -4.11
C PRO A 270 2.84 -61.17 -3.72
N LEU A 271 2.20 -60.59 -4.74
CA LEU A 271 0.74 -60.44 -4.98
C LEU A 271 -0.22 -60.36 -3.77
N ALA A 272 -0.75 -59.16 -3.53
CA ALA A 272 -2.09 -58.97 -2.93
C ALA A 272 -2.72 -57.65 -3.39
N ASP A 273 -3.87 -57.80 -4.07
CA ASP A 273 -4.98 -56.89 -4.34
C ASP A 273 -4.83 -55.38 -4.12
N SER A 274 -4.67 -54.67 -5.23
CA SER A 274 -5.04 -53.25 -5.36
C SER A 274 -6.57 -53.12 -5.40
N SER A 275 -7.17 -52.83 -4.24
CA SER A 275 -8.54 -52.30 -4.18
C SER A 275 -8.53 -50.82 -4.52
N THR A 276 -9.02 -50.53 -5.73
CA THR A 276 -9.37 -49.20 -6.22
C THR A 276 -10.55 -48.66 -5.41
N ILE A 277 -10.29 -47.79 -4.43
CA ILE A 277 -11.33 -47.13 -3.62
C ILE A 277 -11.41 -45.63 -3.99
N GLY A 278 -12.54 -45.24 -4.59
CA GLY A 278 -13.37 -44.15 -4.06
C GLY A 278 -13.03 -42.69 -4.37
N GLY A 279 -12.33 -42.35 -5.46
CA GLY A 279 -12.05 -40.94 -5.81
C GLY A 279 -13.24 -40.13 -6.37
N ALA A 280 -14.28 -40.80 -6.90
CA ALA A 280 -15.40 -40.13 -7.57
C ALA A 280 -16.52 -39.68 -6.59
N ASP A 281 -16.78 -40.46 -5.54
CA ASP A 281 -17.85 -40.17 -4.57
C ASP A 281 -17.52 -38.97 -3.67
N VAL A 282 -16.25 -38.80 -3.31
CA VAL A 282 -15.83 -37.67 -2.46
C VAL A 282 -15.98 -36.34 -3.20
N VAL A 283 -15.67 -36.30 -4.50
CA VAL A 283 -15.83 -35.08 -5.31
C VAL A 283 -17.31 -34.77 -5.53
N SER A 284 -18.16 -35.78 -5.76
CA SER A 284 -19.61 -35.59 -5.91
C SER A 284 -20.26 -35.04 -4.64
N ALA A 285 -19.92 -35.61 -3.47
CA ALA A 285 -20.41 -35.14 -2.18
C ALA A 285 -19.95 -33.69 -1.86
N THR A 286 -18.73 -33.33 -2.28
CA THR A 286 -18.20 -31.97 -2.08
C THR A 286 -18.92 -30.95 -2.97
N VAL A 287 -19.26 -31.32 -4.22
CA VAL A 287 -20.00 -30.45 -5.15
C VAL A 287 -21.45 -30.26 -4.70
N GLU A 288 -22.10 -31.30 -4.17
CA GLU A 288 -23.47 -31.18 -3.62
C GLU A 288 -23.52 -30.29 -2.37
N ALA A 289 -22.53 -30.41 -1.47
CA ALA A 289 -22.42 -29.53 -0.31
C ALA A 289 -22.20 -28.06 -0.70
N LEU A 290 -21.33 -27.81 -1.69
CA LEU A 290 -21.11 -26.46 -2.25
C LEU A 290 -22.36 -25.90 -2.91
N ARG A 291 -23.12 -26.72 -3.62
CA ARG A 291 -24.39 -26.31 -4.25
C ARG A 291 -25.44 -25.93 -3.20
N ALA A 292 -25.59 -26.75 -2.15
CA ALA A 292 -26.51 -26.45 -1.05
C ALA A 292 -26.14 -25.14 -0.34
N GLN A 293 -24.85 -24.92 -0.07
CA GLN A 293 -24.36 -23.70 0.55
C GLN A 293 -24.55 -22.46 -0.33
N ALA A 294 -24.38 -22.60 -1.65
CA ALA A 294 -24.66 -21.52 -2.60
C ALA A 294 -26.14 -21.15 -2.64
N HIS A 295 -27.06 -22.12 -2.58
CA HIS A 295 -28.49 -21.85 -2.52
C HIS A 295 -28.89 -21.15 -1.22
N GLU A 296 -28.37 -21.58 -0.07
CA GLU A 296 -28.63 -20.91 1.22
C GLU A 296 -28.15 -19.45 1.23
N LEU A 297 -27.00 -19.17 0.60
CA LEU A 297 -26.49 -17.81 0.43
C LEU A 297 -27.40 -16.98 -0.47
N VAL A 298 -27.84 -17.51 -1.60
CA VAL A 298 -28.76 -16.83 -2.53
C VAL A 298 -30.11 -16.53 -1.87
N ASP A 299 -30.66 -17.46 -1.09
CA ASP A 299 -31.94 -17.30 -0.39
C ASP A 299 -31.87 -16.25 0.74
N ARG A 300 -30.67 -15.96 1.24
CA ARG A 300 -30.42 -14.92 2.25
C ARG A 300 -30.10 -13.55 1.66
N MET A 301 -29.85 -13.45 0.37
CA MET A 301 -29.56 -12.17 -0.28
C MET A 301 -30.83 -11.36 -0.49
N THR A 302 -30.73 -10.07 -0.23
CA THR A 302 -31.80 -9.12 -0.55
C THR A 302 -31.90 -8.92 -2.07
N LEU A 303 -33.05 -8.44 -2.55
CA LEU A 303 -33.29 -8.20 -3.98
C LEU A 303 -32.25 -7.22 -4.58
N GLU A 304 -31.81 -6.23 -3.80
CA GLU A 304 -30.80 -5.26 -4.23
C GLU A 304 -29.42 -5.92 -4.43
N GLU A 305 -29.04 -6.83 -3.52
CA GLU A 305 -27.78 -7.59 -3.63
C GLU A 305 -27.82 -8.56 -4.81
N LEU A 306 -28.95 -9.23 -5.05
CA LEU A 306 -29.15 -10.09 -6.22
C LEU A 306 -28.99 -9.33 -7.54
N LEU A 307 -29.47 -8.09 -7.61
CA LEU A 307 -29.35 -7.23 -8.79
C LEU A 307 -27.93 -6.66 -8.99
N SER A 308 -27.11 -6.65 -7.93
CA SER A 308 -25.71 -6.18 -7.98
C SER A 308 -24.71 -7.25 -8.40
N LEU A 309 -25.13 -8.52 -8.46
CA LEU A 309 -24.27 -9.61 -8.91
C LEU A 309 -23.91 -9.41 -10.40
N PRO A 310 -22.64 -9.60 -10.79
CA PRO A 310 -22.18 -9.49 -12.18
C PRO A 310 -22.60 -10.71 -13.00
N LEU A 311 -23.90 -11.04 -12.98
CA LEU A 311 -24.50 -12.07 -13.81
C LEU A 311 -25.01 -11.41 -15.09
N THR A 312 -24.42 -11.79 -16.22
CA THR A 312 -24.95 -11.40 -17.53
C THR A 312 -26.31 -12.08 -17.73
N LEU A 313 -27.34 -11.32 -18.10
CA LEU A 313 -28.71 -11.80 -18.38
C LEU A 313 -28.75 -13.01 -19.33
N GLY A 314 -27.73 -13.18 -20.17
CA GLY A 314 -27.58 -14.35 -21.05
C GLY A 314 -27.44 -15.70 -20.33
N LEU A 315 -27.03 -15.74 -19.05
CA LEU A 315 -26.96 -16.97 -18.26
C LEU A 315 -28.32 -17.38 -17.67
N LEU A 316 -29.27 -16.45 -17.51
CA LEU A 316 -30.61 -16.72 -16.98
C LEU A 316 -31.62 -17.22 -18.04
N HIS A 317 -31.23 -17.25 -19.31
CA HIS A 317 -32.09 -17.66 -20.43
C HIS A 317 -31.70 -18.98 -21.11
N ARG A 318 -30.76 -19.76 -20.56
CA ARG A 318 -30.61 -21.17 -20.94
C ARG A 318 -31.61 -22.02 -20.15
N ARG A 319 -32.80 -22.20 -20.72
CA ARG A 319 -33.62 -23.40 -20.49
C ARG A 319 -33.17 -24.50 -21.43
#